data_AF-A0A316PMA1-F1
#
_entry.id   AF-A0A316PMA1-F1
#
_cell.length_a   1.000
_cell.length_b   1.000
_cell.length_c   1.000
_cell.angle_alpha   90.00
_cell.angle_beta   90.00
_cell.angle_gamma   90.00
#
_symmetry.space_group_name_H-M   'P 1'
#
loop_
_entity.id
_entity.type
_entity.pdbx_description
1 polymer ?
#
loop_
_entity_poly.entity_id
_entity_poly.type
_entity_poly.pdbx_seq_one_letter_code
_entity_poly.pdbx_strand_id
1 'polypeptide(L)'
;MMAADEDALACDFAETYGILDMRALPAGKLATLAAGLRENSRIKLHLAGAAAPIDALLLAAAVDRLSFLVWAQTRDGAKGRRRPGSILQAILGEGAAARPIQAYRSGEDFSAAWAHITGR
;
A
#
# COMPACT_ATOMS: atom_id res chain seq x y z
N MET A 1 -19.95 -0.85 5.38
CA MET A 1 -18.83 -0.26 6.14
C MET A 1 -18.49 -1.14 7.33
N MET A 2 -19.28 -1.18 8.41
CA MET A 2 -18.99 -2.05 9.57
C MET A 2 -18.73 -3.52 9.22
N ALA A 3 -19.55 -4.11 8.34
CA ALA A 3 -19.37 -5.51 7.92
C ALA A 3 -18.15 -5.75 7.00
N ALA A 4 -17.58 -4.70 6.40
CA ALA A 4 -16.42 -4.81 5.52
C ALA A 4 -15.13 -4.74 6.35
N ASP A 5 -15.03 -3.73 7.21
CA ASP A 5 -13.90 -3.55 8.12
C ASP A 5 -14.35 -2.62 9.27
N GLU A 6 -14.64 -3.18 10.44
CA GLU A 6 -15.10 -2.41 11.60
C GLU A 6 -13.97 -1.59 12.22
N ASP A 7 -12.74 -2.12 12.21
CA ASP A 7 -11.58 -1.46 12.81
C ASP A 7 -11.16 -0.24 11.98
N ALA A 8 -11.13 -0.37 10.65
CA ALA A 8 -10.88 0.76 9.76
C ALA A 8 -11.92 1.88 9.95
N LEU A 9 -13.20 1.51 10.08
CA LEU A 9 -14.27 2.46 10.36
C LEU A 9 -14.09 3.14 11.72
N ALA A 10 -13.71 2.39 12.76
CA ALA A 10 -13.43 2.93 14.09
C ALA A 10 -12.29 3.96 14.04
N CYS A 11 -11.18 3.62 13.37
CA CYS A 11 -10.05 4.52 13.18
C CYS A 11 -10.43 5.78 12.41
N ASP A 12 -11.24 5.67 11.35
CA ASP A 12 -11.69 6.82 10.58
C ASP A 12 -12.61 7.74 11.40
N PHE A 13 -13.44 7.18 12.28
CA PHE A 13 -14.27 7.94 13.23
C PHE A 13 -13.43 8.67 14.29
N ALA A 14 -12.43 7.98 14.83
CA ALA A 14 -11.50 8.56 15.79
C ALA A 14 -10.71 9.71 15.15
N GLU A 15 -10.16 9.50 13.95
CA GLU A 15 -9.36 10.50 13.23
C GLU A 15 -10.20 11.71 12.77
N THR A 16 -11.39 11.46 12.21
CA THR A 16 -12.18 12.52 11.57
C THR A 16 -13.04 13.29 12.56
N TYR A 17 -13.63 12.60 13.54
CA TYR A 17 -14.64 13.15 14.44
C TYR A 17 -14.25 13.12 15.92
N GLY A 18 -13.11 12.50 16.28
CA GLY A 18 -12.70 12.32 17.68
C GLY A 18 -13.55 11.31 18.45
N ILE A 19 -14.30 10.45 17.75
CA ILE A 19 -15.22 9.48 18.36
C ILE A 19 -14.49 8.15 18.52
N LEU A 20 -14.08 7.83 19.74
CA LEU A 20 -13.35 6.59 20.05
C LEU A 20 -14.28 5.39 20.26
N ASP A 21 -15.47 5.62 20.82
CA ASP A 21 -16.52 4.61 20.93
C ASP A 21 -17.68 4.96 20.00
N MET A 22 -17.62 4.48 18.77
CA MET A 22 -18.70 4.70 17.80
C MET A 22 -19.99 3.96 18.16
N ARG A 23 -19.93 2.90 18.97
CA ARG A 23 -21.11 2.10 19.35
C ARG A 23 -22.00 2.84 20.38
N ALA A 24 -21.46 3.87 21.03
CA ALA A 24 -22.23 4.79 21.85
C ALA A 24 -23.18 5.70 21.02
N LEU A 25 -23.02 5.78 19.70
CA LEU A 25 -23.87 6.59 18.83
C LEU A 25 -25.14 5.85 18.43
N PRO A 26 -26.28 6.56 18.30
CA PRO A 26 -27.45 6.00 17.62
C PRO A 26 -27.11 5.58 16.19
N ALA A 27 -27.63 4.42 15.76
CA ALA A 27 -27.29 3.81 14.47
C ALA A 27 -27.46 4.77 13.27
N GLY A 28 -28.52 5.58 13.27
CA GLY A 28 -28.74 6.58 12.21
C GLY A 28 -27.65 7.65 12.15
N LYS A 29 -27.17 8.13 13.31
CA LYS A 29 -26.09 9.11 13.39
C LYS A 29 -24.75 8.50 12.96
N LEU A 30 -24.48 7.27 13.38
CA LEU A 30 -23.30 6.52 12.92
C LEU A 30 -23.31 6.38 11.40
N ALA A 31 -24.44 5.98 10.81
CA ALA A 31 -24.56 5.83 9.35
C ALA A 31 -24.32 7.17 8.60
N THR A 32 -24.88 8.27 9.10
CA THR A 32 -24.66 9.61 8.52
C THR A 32 -23.19 10.03 8.56
N LEU A 33 -22.53 9.82 9.70
CA LEU A 33 -21.10 10.16 9.85
C LEU A 33 -20.22 9.25 8.98
N ALA A 34 -20.53 7.96 8.89
CA ALA A 34 -19.80 7.02 8.04
C ALA A 34 -19.92 7.40 6.55
N ALA A 35 -21.11 7.79 6.09
CA ALA A 35 -21.31 8.27 4.72
C ALA A 35 -20.52 9.58 4.45
N GLY A 36 -20.39 10.43 5.47
CA GLY A 36 -19.69 11.72 5.43
C GLY A 36 -18.16 11.66 5.53
N LEU A 37 -17.56 10.48 5.71
CA LEU A 37 -16.10 10.33 5.70
C LEU A 37 -15.51 10.77 4.35
N ARG A 38 -14.27 11.24 4.35
CA ARG A 38 -13.56 11.62 3.11
C ARG A 38 -13.33 10.40 2.21
N GLU A 39 -13.28 10.58 0.90
CA GLU A 39 -13.07 9.49 -0.07
C GLU A 39 -11.74 8.74 0.14
N ASN A 40 -10.74 9.41 0.70
CA ASN A 40 -9.45 8.81 1.05
C ASN A 40 -9.41 8.21 2.48
N SER A 41 -10.54 8.11 3.18
CA SER A 41 -10.64 7.38 4.45
C SER A 41 -10.36 5.89 4.25
N ARG A 42 -9.87 5.22 5.29
CA ARG A 42 -9.46 3.80 5.21
C ARG A 42 -10.61 2.93 4.75
N ILE A 43 -11.79 3.12 5.32
CA ILE A 43 -12.97 2.32 4.99
C ILE A 43 -13.45 2.57 3.56
N LYS A 44 -13.41 3.81 3.06
CA LYS A 44 -13.82 4.10 1.67
C LYS A 44 -12.83 3.55 0.66
N LEU A 45 -11.52 3.65 0.93
CA LEU A 45 -10.49 3.01 0.11
C LEU A 45 -10.62 1.50 0.11
N HIS A 46 -10.83 0.88 1.28
CA HIS A 46 -11.04 -0.56 1.42
C HIS A 46 -12.26 -1.03 0.61
N LEU A 47 -13.39 -0.34 0.73
CA LEU A 47 -14.62 -0.65 -0.03
C LEU A 47 -14.45 -0.46 -1.53
N ALA A 48 -13.63 0.50 -1.96
CA ALA A 48 -13.29 0.70 -3.35
C ALA A 48 -12.26 -0.30 -3.89
N GLY A 49 -11.66 -1.15 -3.04
CA GLY A 49 -10.53 -2.01 -3.40
C GLY A 49 -9.30 -1.22 -3.85
N ALA A 50 -9.19 0.04 -3.44
CA ALA A 50 -8.13 0.94 -3.87
C ALA A 50 -6.89 0.80 -2.96
N ALA A 51 -5.73 0.57 -3.56
CA ALA A 51 -4.46 0.45 -2.83
C ALA A 51 -4.00 1.79 -2.21
N ALA A 52 -4.37 2.91 -2.81
CA ALA A 52 -4.02 4.26 -2.36
C ALA A 52 -5.02 5.30 -2.86
N PRO A 53 -5.04 6.52 -2.28
CA PRO A 53 -5.84 7.64 -2.79
C PRO A 53 -5.48 7.99 -4.25
N ILE A 54 -6.47 8.38 -5.04
CA ILE A 54 -6.28 8.71 -6.47
C ILE A 54 -5.22 9.79 -6.68
N ASP A 55 -5.17 10.81 -5.82
CA ASP A 55 -4.19 11.89 -5.92
C ASP A 55 -2.76 11.36 -5.73
N ALA A 56 -2.56 10.40 -4.83
CA ALA A 56 -1.27 9.75 -4.63
C ALA A 56 -0.86 8.91 -5.85
N LEU A 57 -1.81 8.22 -6.47
CA LEU A 57 -1.58 7.46 -7.71
C LEU A 57 -1.21 8.39 -8.88
N LEU A 58 -1.92 9.52 -9.03
CA LEU A 58 -1.63 10.53 -10.06
C LEU A 58 -0.25 11.16 -9.86
N LEU A 59 0.11 11.48 -8.60
CA LEU A 59 1.44 12.00 -8.27
C LEU A 59 2.55 10.98 -8.56
N ALA A 60 2.36 9.72 -8.18
CA ALA A 60 3.32 8.66 -8.47
C ALA A 60 3.50 8.47 -9.99
N ALA A 61 2.41 8.48 -10.75
CA ALA A 61 2.45 8.41 -12.20
C ALA A 61 3.21 9.61 -12.81
N ALA A 62 2.98 10.82 -12.30
CA ALA A 62 3.69 12.02 -12.75
C ALA A 62 5.20 11.92 -12.49
N VAL A 63 5.60 11.49 -11.28
CA VAL A 63 7.01 11.27 -10.93
C VAL A 63 7.64 10.20 -11.80
N ASP A 64 6.94 9.11 -12.11
CA ASP A 64 7.44 8.05 -12.98
C ASP A 64 7.71 8.57 -14.40
N ARG A 65 6.79 9.37 -14.95
CA ARG A 65 6.97 9.97 -16.28
C ARG A 65 8.12 10.96 -16.29
N LEU A 66 8.26 11.79 -15.25
CA LEU A 66 9.36 12.74 -15.14
C LEU A 66 10.72 12.03 -15.00
N SER A 67 10.80 11.03 -14.13
CA SER A 67 12.00 10.21 -13.90
C SER A 67 12.46 9.54 -15.19
N PHE A 68 11.50 9.01 -15.97
CA PHE A 68 11.78 8.44 -17.28
C PHE A 68 12.32 9.47 -18.27
N LEU A 69 11.70 10.65 -18.37
CA LEU A 69 12.13 11.72 -19.29
C LEU A 69 13.54 12.24 -18.97
N VAL A 70 13.86 12.41 -17.68
CA VAL A 70 15.20 12.80 -17.23
C VAL A 70 16.19 11.69 -17.58
N TRP A 71 15.88 10.44 -17.26
CA TRP A 71 16.74 9.29 -17.56
C TRP A 71 17.00 9.12 -19.06
N ALA A 72 15.98 9.29 -19.91
CA ALA A 72 16.07 9.13 -21.36
C ALA A 72 17.08 10.11 -22.00
N GLN A 73 17.33 11.24 -21.37
CA GLN A 73 18.30 12.25 -21.81
C GLN A 73 19.74 11.98 -21.32
N THR A 74 19.96 10.92 -20.53
CA THR A 74 21.29 10.55 -20.03
C THR A 74 22.03 9.60 -20.97
N ARG A 75 23.35 9.45 -20.77
CA ARG A 75 24.16 8.42 -21.45
C ARG A 75 23.69 7.01 -21.16
N ASP A 76 23.14 6.77 -19.97
CA ASP A 76 22.57 5.48 -19.61
C ASP A 76 21.26 5.23 -20.34
N GLY A 77 20.41 6.25 -20.45
CA GLY A 77 19.18 6.23 -21.25
C GLY A 77 19.45 5.85 -22.70
N ALA A 78 20.43 6.50 -23.35
CA ALA A 78 20.84 6.18 -24.71
C ALA A 78 21.35 4.72 -24.88
N LYS A 79 21.86 4.11 -23.81
CA LYS A 79 22.35 2.72 -23.79
C LYS A 79 21.35 1.74 -23.18
N GLY A 80 20.15 2.18 -22.80
CA GLY A 80 19.12 1.36 -22.16
C GLY A 80 19.51 0.81 -20.78
N ARG A 81 20.45 1.45 -20.06
CA ARG A 81 20.95 0.98 -18.76
C ARG A 81 20.30 1.75 -17.62
N ARG A 82 20.21 1.13 -16.43
CA ARG A 82 19.77 1.78 -15.18
C ARG A 82 18.44 2.55 -15.31
N ARG A 83 17.46 1.94 -15.98
CA ARG A 83 16.12 2.53 -16.10
C ARG A 83 15.49 2.69 -14.70
N PRO A 84 14.91 3.85 -14.37
CA PRO A 84 14.19 4.04 -13.11
C PRO A 84 13.03 3.04 -12.97
N GLY A 85 12.83 2.54 -11.75
CA GLY A 85 11.64 1.76 -11.41
C GLY A 85 10.38 2.64 -11.36
N SER A 86 9.21 2.01 -11.43
CA SER A 86 7.92 2.71 -11.31
C SER A 86 7.45 2.72 -9.85
N ILE A 87 7.26 3.92 -9.31
CA ILE A 87 6.66 4.15 -8.00
C ILE A 87 5.18 3.76 -8.04
N LEU A 88 4.48 4.07 -9.14
CA LEU A 88 3.07 3.69 -9.30
C LEU A 88 2.90 2.17 -9.21
N GLN A 89 3.70 1.41 -9.95
CA GLN A 89 3.67 -0.05 -9.89
C GLN A 89 3.97 -0.56 -8.48
N ALA A 90 4.97 0.00 -7.80
CA ALA A 90 5.28 -0.36 -6.43
C ALA A 90 4.11 -0.14 -5.46
N ILE A 91 3.37 0.98 -5.59
CA ILE A 91 2.16 1.25 -4.79
C ILE A 91 1.05 0.25 -5.10
N LEU A 92 0.88 -0.12 -6.37
CA LEU A 92 -0.11 -1.10 -6.81
C LEU A 92 0.28 -2.56 -6.48
N GLY A 93 1.48 -2.78 -5.92
CA GLY A 93 2.02 -4.12 -5.68
C GLY A 93 2.44 -4.84 -6.97
N GLU A 94 2.53 -4.11 -8.09
CA GLU A 94 2.98 -4.61 -9.38
C GLU A 94 4.50 -4.47 -9.50
N GLY A 95 5.19 -5.46 -10.09
CA GLY A 95 6.63 -5.36 -10.35
C GLY A 95 7.56 -5.73 -9.19
N ALA A 96 7.04 -5.92 -7.98
CA ALA A 96 7.71 -6.78 -7.01
C ALA A 96 7.55 -8.23 -7.48
N ALA A 97 8.51 -8.74 -8.26
CA ALA A 97 8.64 -10.19 -8.38
C ALA A 97 8.63 -10.71 -6.93
N ALA A 98 7.65 -11.55 -6.59
CA ALA A 98 7.58 -12.18 -5.29
C ALA A 98 8.92 -12.86 -5.06
N ARG A 99 9.83 -12.19 -4.34
CA ARG A 99 11.01 -12.87 -3.83
C ARG A 99 10.40 -13.94 -2.94
N PRO A 100 10.67 -15.23 -3.18
CA PRO A 100 10.18 -16.25 -2.28
C PRO A 100 10.73 -15.89 -0.90
N ILE A 101 9.87 -15.34 -0.04
CA ILE A 101 10.21 -15.10 1.36
C ILE A 101 10.34 -16.50 1.93
N GLN A 102 11.59 -16.96 2.05
CA GLN A 102 11.87 -18.26 2.64
C GLN A 102 11.89 -18.08 4.15
N ALA A 103 10.76 -18.42 4.77
CA ALA A 103 10.65 -18.51 6.22
C ALA A 103 11.01 -19.93 6.67
N TYR A 104 11.67 -20.03 7.82
CA TYR A 104 12.07 -21.30 8.43
C TYR A 104 11.27 -21.50 9.71
N ARG A 105 10.92 -22.76 10.02
CA ARG A 105 10.11 -23.06 11.22
C ARG A 105 10.97 -23.06 12.49
N SER A 106 12.30 -23.17 12.36
CA SER A 106 13.26 -23.18 13.46
C SER A 106 14.62 -22.59 13.04
N GLY A 107 15.50 -22.35 14.02
CA GLY A 107 16.89 -21.93 13.76
C GLY A 107 17.75 -23.02 13.11
N GLU A 108 17.42 -24.30 13.34
CA GLU A 108 18.09 -25.45 12.71
C GLU A 108 17.76 -25.54 11.22
N ASP A 109 16.48 -25.35 10.86
CA ASP A 109 16.02 -25.31 9.47
C ASP A 109 16.73 -24.21 8.67
N PHE A 110 16.92 -23.04 9.29
CA PHE A 110 17.69 -21.94 8.71
C PHE A 110 19.16 -22.33 8.51
N SER A 111 19.79 -22.93 9.52
CA SER A 111 21.20 -23.29 9.50
C SER A 111 21.52 -24.34 8.44
N ALA A 112 20.63 -25.33 8.26
CA ALA A 112 20.76 -26.35 7.21
C ALA A 112 20.63 -25.75 5.80
N ALA A 113 19.66 -24.86 5.59
CA ALA A 113 19.52 -24.16 4.32
C ALA A 113 20.71 -23.23 4.05
N TRP A 114 21.22 -22.56 5.08
CA TRP A 114 22.41 -21.71 4.99
C TRP A 114 23.67 -22.50 4.61
N ALA A 115 23.90 -23.65 5.25
CA ALA A 115 24.99 -24.57 4.93
C ALA A 115 24.93 -25.02 3.45
N HIS A 116 23.73 -25.38 2.98
CA HIS A 116 23.51 -25.77 1.58
C HIS A 116 23.79 -24.63 0.59
N ILE A 117 23.47 -23.39 0.94
CA ILE A 117 23.71 -22.22 0.07
C ILE A 117 25.20 -21.81 0.07
N THR A 118 25.88 -21.94 1.21
CA THR A 118 27.23 -21.38 1.41
C THR A 118 28.35 -22.42 1.35
N GLY A 119 28.03 -23.71 1.30
CA GLY A 119 29.00 -24.81 1.25
C GLY A 119 29.85 -24.95 2.51
N ARG A 120 29.30 -24.54 3.68
CA ARG A 120 29.94 -24.60 4.99
C ARG A 120 29.20 -25.53 5.93
#